data_AF-A0A3N4PYT4-F1
#
_entry.id   AF-A0A3N4PYT4-F1
#
_cell.length_a   1.000
_cell.length_b   1.000
_cell.length_c   1.000
_cell.angle_alpha   90.00
_cell.angle_beta   90.00
_cell.angle_gamma   90.00
#
_symmetry.space_group_name_H-M   'P 1'
#
loop_
_entity.id
_entity.type
_entity.pdbx_description
1 polymer ?
#
loop_
_entity_poly.entity_id
_entity_poly.type
_entity_poly.pdbx_seq_one_letter_code
_entity_poly.pdbx_strand_id
1 'polypeptide(L)'
;MTYEQLMQAPQHLLLKCISGSNAYNLNIPGSDIDYKGVFVLPRQELYGMHYTPQVSNESNDEVYYEVGRFVELLCKNNPNILELLSTDTDAVLFRHPLMDLIRPEDFLSKLCLDSFAGYAKTQIKKARGLNKKINRPIGKARKSVLDFCFVQEGTGTLPLQEWLDKKGLRQEKCGLTQLSHFRDGYLVYAAGNGIVSSDAANDVSLSPISKGEPPLAVMHFNKDGYSVYCREYREYWQWMDERNDLRYEQALAHGKQYDAKNMMHTFRLLNMALEIATRGEVIVRRPDRDFLLRVRSGEFEYEALMAMVEEKTEQIDRAFAASPLQAAPDEQHAEKILRQIRTTFYENR
;
A
#
# COMPACT_ATOMS: atom_id res chain seq x y z
N MET A 1 7.84 -20.17 17.37
CA MET A 1 7.08 -19.45 18.41
C MET A 1 5.99 -18.64 17.73
N THR A 2 4.72 -18.77 18.13
CA THR A 2 3.61 -17.93 17.65
C THR A 2 3.39 -16.71 18.55
N TYR A 3 2.50 -15.79 18.14
CA TYR A 3 2.11 -14.66 18.96
C TYR A 3 1.49 -15.11 20.29
N GLU A 4 0.57 -16.08 20.27
CA GLU A 4 -0.11 -16.60 21.45
C GLU A 4 0.88 -17.24 22.41
N GLN A 5 1.85 -18.01 21.87
CA GLN A 5 2.93 -18.61 22.64
C GLN A 5 3.80 -17.55 23.32
N LEU A 6 4.15 -16.46 22.63
CA LEU A 6 4.92 -15.36 23.22
C LEU A 6 4.13 -14.66 24.33
N MET A 7 2.83 -14.43 24.16
CA MET A 7 1.99 -13.81 25.18
C MET A 7 1.83 -14.68 26.43
N GLN A 8 1.83 -16.01 26.27
CA GLN A 8 1.83 -16.97 27.38
C GLN A 8 3.22 -17.18 28.01
N ALA A 9 4.28 -16.73 27.35
CA ALA A 9 5.67 -16.90 27.78
C ALA A 9 6.40 -15.54 27.88
N PRO A 10 5.91 -14.60 28.71
CA PRO A 10 6.42 -13.23 28.78
C PRO A 10 7.90 -13.16 29.20
N GLN A 11 8.44 -14.22 29.78
CA GLN A 11 9.85 -14.33 30.09
C GLN A 11 10.72 -14.21 28.82
N HIS A 12 10.21 -14.52 27.63
CA HIS A 12 10.92 -14.36 26.34
C HIS A 12 10.92 -12.93 25.79
N LEU A 13 10.16 -12.02 26.41
CA LEU A 13 10.07 -10.63 26.00
C LEU A 13 11.33 -9.87 26.44
N LEU A 14 11.83 -8.99 25.56
CA LEU A 14 12.89 -8.03 25.87
C LEU A 14 12.41 -6.59 25.85
N LEU A 15 11.43 -6.26 25.01
CA LEU A 15 10.91 -4.91 24.86
C LEU A 15 9.42 -4.98 24.49
N LYS A 16 8.59 -4.13 25.10
CA LYS A 16 7.24 -3.80 24.62
C LYS A 16 7.05 -2.29 24.75
N CYS A 17 6.65 -1.67 23.65
CA CYS A 17 6.41 -0.24 23.54
C CYS A 17 5.05 0.02 22.89
N ILE A 18 4.43 1.13 23.25
CA ILE A 18 3.40 1.76 22.44
C ILE A 18 4.08 2.27 21.16
N SER A 19 3.43 2.10 20.01
CA SER A 19 3.91 2.53 18.70
C SER A 19 2.88 3.41 18.00
N GLY A 20 3.17 3.75 16.74
CA GLY A 20 2.24 4.47 15.89
C GLY A 20 1.95 5.88 16.38
N SER A 21 0.72 6.34 16.14
CA SER A 21 0.35 7.75 16.36
C SER A 21 0.51 8.20 17.81
N ASN A 22 0.35 7.30 18.79
CA ASN A 22 0.53 7.60 20.20
C ASN A 22 2.00 7.86 20.54
N ALA A 23 2.91 6.98 20.11
CA ALA A 23 4.35 7.18 20.30
C ALA A 23 4.85 8.47 19.63
N TYR A 24 4.29 8.81 18.47
CA TYR A 24 4.67 10.02 17.74
C TYR A 24 4.06 11.31 18.31
N ASN A 25 3.17 11.25 19.31
CA ASN A 25 2.35 12.41 19.75
C ASN A 25 1.47 12.97 18.61
N LEU A 26 1.00 12.10 17.71
CA LEU A 26 0.14 12.40 16.56
C LEU A 26 -1.25 11.77 16.67
N ASN A 27 -1.59 11.22 17.84
CA ASN A 27 -2.89 10.66 18.11
C ASN A 27 -3.94 11.79 18.20
N ILE A 28 -5.13 11.44 17.71
CA ILE A 28 -6.37 12.23 17.73
C ILE A 28 -7.48 11.37 18.36
N PRO A 29 -8.63 11.95 18.77
CA PRO A 29 -9.76 11.16 19.25
C PRO A 29 -10.11 10.02 18.28
N GLY A 30 -10.21 8.79 18.81
CA GLY A 30 -10.46 7.59 18.01
C GLY A 30 -9.23 6.96 17.33
N SER A 31 -8.01 7.40 17.64
CA SER A 31 -6.80 6.71 17.17
C SER A 31 -6.65 5.36 17.85
N ASP A 32 -6.26 4.36 17.06
CA ASP A 32 -5.81 3.05 17.49
C ASP A 32 -4.54 3.12 18.35
N ILE A 33 -4.31 2.08 19.16
CA ILE A 33 -3.09 1.92 19.94
C ILE A 33 -2.35 0.71 19.36
N ASP A 34 -1.21 0.99 18.73
CA ASP A 34 -0.30 -0.03 18.22
C ASP A 34 0.73 -0.41 19.29
N TYR A 35 1.19 -1.65 19.27
CA TYR A 35 2.28 -2.13 20.09
C TYR A 35 3.38 -2.75 19.24
N LYS A 36 4.63 -2.45 19.60
CA LYS A 36 5.78 -3.11 19.01
C LYS A 36 6.75 -3.58 20.08
N GLY A 37 7.49 -4.64 19.80
CA GLY A 37 8.42 -5.17 20.78
C GLY A 37 9.50 -6.06 20.21
N VAL A 38 10.33 -6.57 21.12
CA VAL A 38 11.45 -7.46 20.83
C VAL A 38 11.36 -8.67 21.75
N PHE A 39 11.62 -9.86 21.22
CA PHE A 39 11.66 -11.10 21.98
C PHE A 39 12.89 -11.94 21.64
N VAL A 40 13.24 -12.90 22.49
CA VAL A 40 14.25 -13.93 22.21
C VAL A 40 13.57 -15.27 22.05
N LEU A 41 13.86 -15.97 20.95
CA LEU A 41 13.38 -17.34 20.76
C LEU A 41 13.87 -18.27 21.89
N PRO A 42 13.11 -19.31 22.25
CA PRO A 42 13.62 -20.38 23.09
C PRO A 42 14.84 -21.04 22.44
N ARG A 43 15.83 -21.43 23.25
CA ARG A 43 17.11 -21.98 22.77
C ARG A 43 16.93 -23.17 21.83
N GLN A 44 16.00 -24.07 22.14
CA GLN A 44 15.70 -25.24 21.32
C GLN A 44 15.11 -24.87 19.96
N GLU A 45 14.24 -23.85 19.90
CA GLU A 45 13.68 -23.37 18.63
C GLU A 45 14.74 -22.66 17.80
N LEU A 46 15.59 -21.86 18.43
CA LEU A 46 16.67 -21.15 17.74
C LEU A 46 17.66 -22.11 17.05
N TYR A 47 17.95 -23.26 17.67
CA TYR A 47 18.82 -24.29 17.09
C TYR A 47 18.08 -25.26 16.15
N GLY A 48 16.76 -25.17 16.09
CA GLY A 48 15.93 -26.00 15.25
C GLY A 48 15.96 -25.61 13.76
N MET A 49 15.20 -26.33 12.94
CA MET A 49 15.14 -26.11 11.49
C MET A 49 14.26 -24.91 11.08
N HIS A 50 13.50 -24.35 12.02
CA HIS A 50 12.52 -23.30 11.74
C HIS A 50 12.84 -22.05 12.56
N TYR A 51 13.19 -20.98 11.87
CA TYR A 51 13.43 -19.67 12.48
C TYR A 51 12.19 -18.80 12.36
N THR A 52 11.71 -18.25 13.49
CA THR A 52 10.62 -17.27 13.50
C THR A 52 11.18 -15.85 13.70
N PRO A 53 11.30 -15.03 12.64
CA PRO A 53 11.90 -13.69 12.74
C PRO A 53 10.97 -12.65 13.37
N GLN A 54 9.67 -12.88 13.32
CA GLN A 54 8.64 -11.92 13.69
C GLN A 54 7.34 -12.65 14.00
N VAL A 55 6.57 -12.15 14.97
CA VAL A 55 5.21 -12.58 15.27
C VAL A 55 4.29 -11.36 15.34
N SER A 56 3.02 -11.53 14.99
CA SER A 56 1.99 -10.49 15.12
C SER A 56 0.65 -11.10 15.50
N ASN A 57 -0.22 -10.30 16.10
CA ASN A 57 -1.62 -10.68 16.30
C ASN A 57 -2.38 -10.64 14.96
N GLU A 58 -3.62 -11.13 14.94
CA GLU A 58 -4.44 -11.21 13.72
C GLU A 58 -4.66 -9.85 13.05
N SER A 59 -4.83 -8.77 13.82
CA SER A 59 -5.04 -7.42 13.29
C SER A 59 -3.75 -6.72 12.83
N ASN A 60 -2.58 -7.25 13.21
CA ASN A 60 -1.25 -6.64 13.06
C ASN A 60 -1.04 -5.33 13.82
N ASP A 61 -1.88 -5.04 14.83
CA ASP A 61 -1.70 -3.90 15.73
C ASP A 61 -0.64 -4.18 16.80
N GLU A 62 -0.38 -5.46 17.11
CA GLU A 62 0.74 -5.90 17.96
C GLU A 62 1.77 -6.69 17.16
N VAL A 63 3.02 -6.22 17.14
CA VAL A 63 4.10 -6.85 16.36
C VAL A 63 5.39 -6.97 17.18
N TYR A 64 5.95 -8.17 17.24
CA TYR A 64 7.21 -8.42 17.96
C TYR A 64 8.26 -9.01 17.02
N TYR A 65 9.49 -8.51 17.13
CA TYR A 65 10.64 -8.95 16.33
C TYR A 65 11.56 -9.83 17.18
N GLU A 66 12.03 -10.93 16.62
CA GLU A 66 13.08 -11.72 17.27
C GLU A 66 14.37 -10.88 17.33
N VAL A 67 15.14 -10.97 18.41
CA VAL A 67 16.29 -10.09 18.66
C VAL A 67 17.35 -10.12 17.56
N GLY A 68 17.58 -11.26 16.91
CA GLY A 68 18.45 -11.36 15.74
C GLY A 68 17.89 -10.60 14.53
N ARG A 69 16.58 -10.73 14.25
CA ARG A 69 15.90 -9.96 13.20
C ARG A 69 15.91 -8.46 13.50
N PHE A 70 15.73 -8.09 14.76
CA PHE A 70 15.79 -6.70 15.22
C PHE A 70 17.17 -6.10 14.96
N VAL A 71 18.24 -6.77 15.37
CA VAL A 71 19.63 -6.34 15.13
C VAL A 71 19.96 -6.30 13.63
N GLU A 72 19.55 -7.31 12.85
CA GLU A 72 19.72 -7.31 11.38
C GLU A 72 19.09 -6.07 10.72
N LEU A 73 17.89 -5.69 11.16
CA LEU A 73 17.18 -4.53 10.63
C LEU A 73 17.78 -3.20 11.11
N LEU A 74 18.39 -3.15 12.30
CA LEU A 74 19.16 -1.98 12.75
C LEU A 74 20.39 -1.76 11.88
N CYS A 75 21.12 -2.83 11.52
CA CYS A 75 22.26 -2.75 10.59
C CYS A 75 21.85 -2.22 9.20
N LYS A 76 20.60 -2.43 8.81
CA LYS A 76 20.00 -1.90 7.57
C LYS A 76 19.36 -0.52 7.73
N ASN A 77 19.50 0.10 8.90
CA ASN A 77 18.85 1.38 9.26
C ASN A 77 17.35 1.41 8.96
N ASN A 78 16.64 0.31 9.23
CA ASN A 78 15.20 0.26 9.02
C ASN A 78 14.49 1.31 9.89
N PRO A 79 13.72 2.26 9.33
CA PRO A 79 13.13 3.36 10.09
C PRO A 79 12.24 2.88 11.25
N ASN A 80 11.41 1.84 11.02
CA ASN A 80 10.51 1.32 12.06
C ASN A 80 11.27 0.75 13.27
N ILE A 81 12.46 0.20 13.03
CA ILE A 81 13.26 -0.47 14.06
C ILE A 81 14.12 0.55 14.81
N LEU A 82 14.67 1.54 14.12
CA LEU A 82 15.33 2.69 14.74
C LEU A 82 14.35 3.49 15.61
N GLU A 83 13.12 3.69 15.14
CA GLU A 83 12.01 4.29 15.91
C GLU A 83 11.67 3.46 17.15
N LEU A 84 11.56 2.12 17.02
CA LEU A 84 11.27 1.25 18.17
C LEU A 84 12.39 1.28 19.21
N LEU A 85 13.66 1.27 18.78
CA LEU A 85 14.81 1.35 19.68
C LEU A 85 14.84 2.68 20.45
N SER A 86 14.42 3.76 19.79
CA SER A 86 14.50 5.14 20.29
C SER A 86 13.17 5.65 20.85
N THR A 87 12.26 4.74 21.21
CA THR A 87 10.95 5.11 21.76
C THR A 87 11.12 5.77 23.13
N ASP A 88 10.43 6.90 23.32
CA ASP A 88 10.45 7.68 24.56
C ASP A 88 9.96 6.87 25.77
N THR A 89 10.52 7.16 26.95
CA THR A 89 10.28 6.38 28.18
C THR A 89 8.81 6.27 28.60
N ASP A 90 7.97 7.27 28.28
CA ASP A 90 6.53 7.26 28.58
C ASP A 90 5.74 6.29 27.68
N ALA A 91 6.30 5.90 26.54
CA ALA A 91 5.76 4.92 25.61
C ALA A 91 6.39 3.52 25.76
N VAL A 92 7.35 3.34 26.68
CA VAL A 92 7.94 2.02 26.99
C VAL A 92 7.13 1.34 28.10
N LEU A 93 6.54 0.18 27.79
CA LEU A 93 5.75 -0.61 28.75
C LEU A 93 6.58 -1.67 29.48
N PHE A 94 7.59 -2.21 28.80
CA PHE A 94 8.52 -3.18 29.36
C PHE A 94 9.86 -3.07 28.64
N ARG A 95 10.96 -3.12 29.39
CA ARG A 95 12.32 -3.14 28.85
C ARG A 95 13.21 -4.01 29.73
N HIS A 96 13.74 -5.09 29.16
CA HIS A 96 14.69 -5.97 29.81
C HIS A 96 16.10 -5.32 29.80
N PRO A 97 16.92 -5.47 30.86
CA PRO A 97 18.26 -4.86 30.91
C PRO A 97 19.19 -5.21 29.75
N LEU A 98 19.00 -6.37 29.12
CA LEU A 98 19.75 -6.77 27.92
C LEU A 98 19.52 -5.85 26.72
N MET A 99 18.42 -5.10 26.67
CA MET A 99 18.19 -4.09 25.63
C MET A 99 19.14 -2.90 25.75
N ASP A 100 19.74 -2.67 26.92
CA ASP A 100 20.69 -1.56 27.14
C ASP A 100 22.07 -1.83 26.51
N LEU A 101 22.29 -3.06 26.04
CA LEU A 101 23.43 -3.42 25.20
C LEU A 101 23.29 -2.91 23.76
N ILE A 102 22.08 -2.55 23.33
CA ILE A 102 21.80 -2.02 21.98
C ILE A 102 21.57 -0.52 22.10
N ARG A 103 22.52 0.28 21.64
CA ARG A 103 22.44 1.74 21.71
C ARG A 103 22.18 2.33 20.32
N PRO A 104 21.27 3.31 20.15
CA PRO A 104 20.99 3.90 18.83
C PRO A 104 22.25 4.38 18.10
N GLU A 105 23.20 4.94 18.84
CA GLU A 105 24.42 5.55 18.28
C GLU A 105 25.32 4.53 17.58
N ASP A 106 25.29 3.26 18.00
CA ASP A 106 26.05 2.17 17.39
C ASP A 106 25.54 1.85 15.97
N PHE A 107 24.27 2.17 15.69
CA PHE A 107 23.59 1.82 14.45
C PHE A 107 23.29 3.02 13.55
N LEU A 108 23.31 4.26 14.03
CA LEU A 108 23.04 5.40 13.12
C LEU A 108 24.16 5.55 12.09
N SER A 109 23.78 5.66 10.82
CA SER A 109 24.71 5.74 9.69
C SER A 109 24.15 6.56 8.53
N LYS A 110 24.98 6.83 7.53
CA LYS A 110 24.56 7.48 6.27
C LYS A 110 23.55 6.67 5.47
N LEU A 111 23.33 5.38 5.78
CA LEU A 111 22.24 4.57 5.21
C LEU A 111 20.85 5.08 5.61
N CYS A 112 20.75 5.90 6.67
CA CYS A 112 19.52 6.60 7.04
C CYS A 112 18.98 7.49 5.91
N LEU A 113 19.85 8.06 5.06
CA LEU A 113 19.44 8.85 3.90
C LEU A 113 18.52 8.01 2.98
N ASP A 114 19.03 6.89 2.50
CA ASP A 114 18.32 6.04 1.53
C ASP A 114 17.11 5.34 2.16
N SER A 115 17.24 4.87 3.39
CA SER A 115 16.17 4.14 4.07
C SER A 115 14.99 5.05 4.42
N PHE A 116 15.21 6.24 5.01
CA PHE A 116 14.12 7.18 5.30
C PHE A 116 13.57 7.82 4.03
N ALA A 117 14.43 8.24 3.08
CA ALA A 117 13.97 8.80 1.81
C ALA A 117 13.21 7.77 0.97
N GLY A 118 13.63 6.50 0.96
CA GLY A 118 12.95 5.40 0.27
C GLY A 118 11.54 5.15 0.82
N TYR A 119 11.38 5.17 2.16
CA TYR A 119 10.07 5.10 2.79
C TYR A 119 9.22 6.34 2.48
N ALA A 120 9.80 7.55 2.54
CA ALA A 120 9.10 8.79 2.22
C ALA A 120 8.59 8.80 0.76
N LYS A 121 9.42 8.37 -0.20
CA LYS A 121 9.05 8.17 -1.62
C LYS A 121 7.89 7.17 -1.78
N THR A 122 7.92 6.08 -1.02
CA THR A 122 6.82 5.08 -1.02
C THR A 122 5.51 5.70 -0.50
N GLN A 123 5.57 6.53 0.53
CA GLN A 123 4.40 7.25 1.04
C GLN A 123 3.87 8.28 0.04
N ILE A 124 4.74 9.01 -0.67
CA ILE A 124 4.33 9.94 -1.76
C ILE A 124 3.60 9.17 -2.88
N LYS A 125 4.11 8.00 -3.29
CA LYS A 125 3.43 7.15 -4.28
C LYS A 125 2.05 6.71 -3.81
N LYS A 126 1.91 6.32 -2.54
CA LYS A 126 0.62 5.99 -1.93
C LYS A 126 -0.30 7.22 -1.80
N ALA A 127 0.28 8.40 -1.59
CA ALA A 127 -0.44 9.67 -1.50
C ALA A 127 -1.07 10.10 -2.82
N ARG A 128 -0.34 10.00 -3.94
CA ARG A 128 -0.83 10.37 -5.29
C ARG A 128 -2.00 9.52 -5.77
N GLY A 129 -2.19 8.31 -5.23
CA GLY A 129 -3.44 7.57 -5.36
C GLY A 129 -3.98 7.37 -6.78
N LEU A 130 -3.13 7.27 -7.81
CA LEU A 130 -3.55 7.00 -9.20
C LEU A 130 -4.40 5.72 -9.36
N ASN A 131 -4.37 4.81 -8.36
CA ASN A 131 -5.07 3.53 -8.36
C ASN A 131 -6.02 3.33 -7.16
N LYS A 132 -6.29 4.35 -6.35
CA LYS A 132 -7.32 4.19 -5.32
C LYS A 132 -8.68 4.24 -6.01
N LYS A 133 -9.47 3.18 -5.89
CA LYS A 133 -10.85 3.07 -6.37
C LYS A 133 -11.68 4.33 -6.08
N ILE A 134 -11.42 5.01 -4.95
CA ILE A 134 -12.01 6.31 -4.61
C ILE A 134 -11.88 7.41 -5.69
N ASN A 135 -10.76 7.43 -6.44
CA ASN A 135 -10.45 8.44 -7.46
C ASN A 135 -10.94 8.05 -8.86
N ARG A 136 -11.45 6.82 -9.03
CA ARG A 136 -12.08 6.33 -10.27
C ARG A 136 -13.45 5.73 -9.92
N PRO A 137 -14.45 6.57 -9.60
CA PRO A 137 -15.77 6.07 -9.30
C PRO A 137 -16.34 5.32 -10.51
N ILE A 138 -16.59 4.02 -10.32
CA ILE A 138 -17.31 3.22 -11.31
C ILE A 138 -18.80 3.39 -10.99
N GLY A 139 -19.60 3.78 -11.99
CA GLY A 139 -21.04 3.97 -11.82
C GLY A 139 -21.75 2.71 -11.33
N LYS A 140 -22.87 2.87 -10.63
CA LYS A 140 -23.72 1.76 -10.15
C LYS A 140 -24.31 0.91 -11.26
N ALA A 141 -24.50 1.50 -12.44
CA ALA A 141 -24.98 0.77 -13.61
C ALA A 141 -23.80 0.05 -14.28
N ARG A 142 -23.85 -1.29 -14.28
CA ARG A 142 -22.85 -2.12 -14.95
C ARG A 142 -23.03 -1.98 -16.47
N LYS A 143 -21.95 -1.60 -17.18
CA LYS A 143 -21.89 -1.69 -18.65
C LYS A 143 -22.11 -3.13 -19.14
N SER A 144 -22.89 -3.24 -20.21
CA SER A 144 -23.23 -4.46 -20.93
C SER A 144 -22.14 -4.85 -21.95
N VAL A 145 -22.34 -5.98 -22.63
CA VAL A 145 -21.50 -6.38 -23.79
C VAL A 145 -21.62 -5.37 -24.93
N LEU A 146 -22.80 -4.78 -25.14
CA LEU A 146 -23.06 -3.84 -26.24
C LEU A 146 -22.19 -2.58 -26.12
N ASP A 147 -21.87 -2.14 -24.91
CA ASP A 147 -20.98 -1.00 -24.63
C ASP A 147 -19.53 -1.22 -25.09
N PHE A 148 -19.16 -2.46 -25.43
CA PHE A 148 -17.84 -2.85 -25.91
C PHE A 148 -17.87 -3.34 -27.36
N CYS A 149 -19.01 -3.19 -28.04
CA CYS A 149 -19.17 -3.49 -29.46
C CYS A 149 -19.07 -2.21 -30.30
N PHE A 150 -18.30 -2.27 -31.38
CA PHE A 150 -18.09 -1.15 -32.30
C PHE A 150 -18.30 -1.61 -33.73
N VAL A 151 -18.94 -0.77 -34.54
CA VAL A 151 -19.25 -1.04 -35.94
C VAL A 151 -18.35 -0.18 -36.83
N GLN A 152 -17.77 -0.77 -37.87
CA GLN A 152 -16.99 -0.03 -38.85
C GLN A 152 -17.91 0.83 -39.73
N GLU A 153 -17.61 2.13 -39.83
CA GLU A 153 -18.33 3.07 -40.69
C GLU A 153 -17.34 4.05 -41.34
N GLY A 154 -17.31 4.10 -42.67
CA GLY A 154 -16.37 4.95 -43.41
C GLY A 154 -14.91 4.59 -43.11
N THR A 155 -14.12 5.57 -42.66
CA THR A 155 -12.71 5.38 -42.26
C THR A 155 -12.53 5.09 -40.77
N GLY A 156 -13.61 5.02 -39.98
CA GLY A 156 -13.56 4.88 -38.53
C GLY A 156 -14.50 3.81 -37.98
N THR A 157 -14.77 3.90 -36.68
CA THR A 157 -15.72 3.04 -35.97
C THR A 157 -16.71 3.88 -35.16
N LEU A 158 -17.88 3.31 -34.90
CA LEU A 158 -18.97 3.91 -34.13
C LEU A 158 -19.43 2.90 -33.06
N PRO A 159 -19.82 3.33 -31.83
CA PRO A 159 -20.44 2.43 -30.86
C PRO A 159 -21.65 1.72 -31.45
N LEU A 160 -21.81 0.42 -31.15
CA LEU A 160 -22.89 -0.40 -31.73
C LEU A 160 -24.28 0.21 -31.48
N GLN A 161 -24.53 0.72 -30.27
CA GLN A 161 -25.84 1.29 -29.92
C GLN A 161 -26.18 2.51 -30.78
N GLU A 162 -25.22 3.42 -30.97
CA GLU A 162 -25.40 4.58 -31.85
C GLU A 162 -25.64 4.16 -33.31
N TRP A 163 -24.99 3.07 -33.75
CA TRP A 163 -25.14 2.57 -35.11
C TRP A 163 -26.52 1.95 -35.32
N LEU A 164 -27.01 1.18 -34.35
CA LEU A 164 -28.35 0.59 -34.35
C LEU A 164 -29.42 1.69 -34.39
N ASP A 165 -29.27 2.72 -33.55
CA ASP A 165 -30.19 3.86 -33.51
C ASP A 165 -30.22 4.60 -34.85
N LYS A 166 -29.05 4.86 -35.45
CA LYS A 166 -28.93 5.48 -36.78
C LYS A 166 -29.59 4.66 -37.88
N LYS A 167 -29.60 3.33 -37.77
CA LYS A 167 -30.24 2.41 -38.72
C LYS A 167 -31.70 2.11 -38.38
N GLY A 168 -32.22 2.61 -37.25
CA GLY A 168 -33.56 2.28 -36.76
C GLY A 168 -33.74 0.80 -36.43
N LEU A 169 -32.66 0.12 -36.04
CA LEU A 169 -32.64 -1.31 -35.74
C LEU A 169 -32.68 -1.56 -34.24
N ARG A 170 -33.25 -2.68 -33.84
CA ARG A 170 -33.25 -3.16 -32.45
C ARG A 170 -32.32 -4.37 -32.34
N GLN A 171 -31.45 -4.38 -31.33
CA GLN A 171 -30.43 -5.43 -31.19
C GLN A 171 -31.04 -6.83 -31.14
N GLU A 172 -32.23 -6.99 -30.53
CA GLU A 172 -32.97 -8.26 -30.40
C GLU A 172 -33.44 -8.84 -31.74
N LYS A 173 -33.45 -8.02 -32.79
CA LYS A 173 -33.86 -8.40 -34.16
C LYS A 173 -32.67 -8.55 -35.09
N CYS A 174 -31.49 -8.15 -34.67
CA CYS A 174 -30.27 -8.29 -35.43
C CYS A 174 -29.68 -9.70 -35.25
N GLY A 175 -28.93 -10.13 -36.25
CA GLY A 175 -28.19 -11.38 -36.23
C GLY A 175 -26.71 -11.16 -36.43
N LEU A 176 -25.90 -12.07 -35.89
CA LEU A 176 -24.46 -12.10 -36.08
C LEU A 176 -24.00 -13.40 -36.71
N THR A 177 -23.05 -13.31 -37.62
CA THR A 177 -22.17 -14.44 -37.99
C THR A 177 -20.73 -14.05 -37.71
N GLN A 178 -19.88 -15.04 -37.46
CA GLN A 178 -18.46 -14.79 -37.21
C GLN A 178 -17.75 -14.42 -38.51
N LEU A 179 -16.91 -13.38 -38.46
CA LEU A 179 -16.08 -12.99 -39.58
C LEU A 179 -14.82 -13.86 -39.62
N SER A 180 -14.67 -14.64 -40.69
CA SER A 180 -13.51 -15.54 -40.85
C SER A 180 -12.18 -14.79 -40.76
N HIS A 181 -11.21 -15.40 -40.05
CA HIS A 181 -9.86 -14.88 -39.84
C HIS A 181 -9.75 -13.55 -39.07
N PHE A 182 -10.85 -13.07 -38.48
CA PHE A 182 -10.87 -11.86 -37.67
C PHE A 182 -11.30 -12.21 -36.24
N ARG A 183 -10.36 -12.12 -35.28
CA ARG A 183 -10.68 -12.39 -33.87
C ARG A 183 -11.69 -11.36 -33.37
N ASP A 184 -12.73 -11.86 -32.70
CA ASP A 184 -13.82 -11.05 -32.14
C ASP A 184 -14.50 -10.12 -33.16
N GLY A 185 -14.40 -10.46 -34.45
CA GLY A 185 -15.05 -9.79 -35.57
C GLY A 185 -16.30 -10.54 -36.03
N TYR A 186 -17.36 -9.81 -36.33
CA TYR A 186 -18.68 -10.33 -36.65
C TYR A 186 -19.30 -9.54 -37.81
N LEU A 187 -20.12 -10.22 -38.62
CA LEU A 187 -21.00 -9.59 -39.60
C LEU A 187 -22.38 -9.39 -38.99
N VAL A 188 -22.93 -8.18 -39.13
CA VAL A 188 -24.25 -7.80 -38.59
C VAL A 188 -25.33 -7.90 -39.67
N TYR A 189 -26.48 -8.48 -39.34
CA TYR A 189 -27.62 -8.66 -40.23
C TYR A 189 -28.89 -8.03 -39.63
N ALA A 190 -29.82 -7.61 -40.51
CA ALA A 190 -31.13 -7.07 -40.12
C ALA A 190 -32.09 -8.12 -39.54
N ALA A 191 -31.75 -9.41 -39.68
CA ALA A 191 -32.54 -10.54 -39.24
C ALA A 191 -31.68 -11.47 -38.37
N GLY A 192 -32.23 -11.88 -37.23
CA GLY A 192 -31.58 -12.79 -36.30
C GLY A 192 -32.29 -12.86 -34.95
N ASN A 193 -31.61 -13.47 -33.98
CA ASN A 193 -32.16 -13.77 -32.66
C ASN A 193 -31.59 -12.89 -31.54
N GLY A 194 -30.95 -11.78 -31.88
CA GLY A 194 -30.29 -10.89 -30.92
C GLY A 194 -28.78 -10.89 -31.06
N ILE A 195 -28.19 -9.71 -30.85
CA ILE A 195 -26.73 -9.55 -30.72
C ILE A 195 -26.26 -10.06 -29.36
N VAL A 196 -27.06 -9.87 -28.31
CA VAL A 196 -26.88 -10.47 -26.98
C VAL A 196 -28.14 -11.18 -26.54
N SER A 197 -27.99 -12.26 -25.76
CA SER A 197 -29.12 -13.07 -25.29
C SER A 197 -29.89 -12.45 -24.12
N SER A 198 -29.23 -11.59 -23.33
CA SER A 198 -29.82 -10.86 -22.20
C SER A 198 -28.86 -9.77 -21.71
N ASP A 199 -29.34 -8.88 -20.84
CA ASP A 199 -28.51 -7.86 -20.17
C ASP A 199 -27.39 -8.46 -19.29
N ALA A 200 -27.56 -9.71 -18.85
CA ALA A 200 -26.58 -10.43 -18.04
C ALA A 200 -25.54 -11.20 -18.89
N ALA A 201 -25.67 -11.17 -20.22
CA ALA A 201 -24.75 -11.87 -21.11
C ALA A 201 -23.31 -11.35 -20.95
N ASN A 202 -22.35 -12.25 -21.10
CA ASN A 202 -20.91 -11.93 -21.09
C ASN A 202 -20.26 -12.10 -22.47
N ASP A 203 -21.06 -12.42 -23.50
CA ASP A 203 -20.61 -12.61 -24.87
C ASP A 203 -21.72 -12.24 -25.86
N VAL A 204 -21.36 -12.09 -27.12
CA VAL A 204 -22.31 -11.92 -28.23
C VAL A 204 -22.90 -13.26 -28.67
N SER A 205 -24.10 -13.23 -29.26
CA SER A 205 -24.82 -14.41 -29.74
C SER A 205 -24.80 -14.49 -31.26
N LEU A 206 -24.43 -15.64 -31.80
CA LEU A 206 -24.55 -15.91 -33.24
C LEU A 206 -25.99 -16.26 -33.61
N SER A 207 -26.36 -15.97 -34.85
CA SER A 207 -27.68 -16.27 -35.41
C SER A 207 -27.57 -17.14 -36.66
N PRO A 208 -28.54 -18.04 -36.90
CA PRO A 208 -28.65 -18.72 -38.19
C PRO A 208 -29.10 -17.71 -39.26
N ILE A 209 -28.25 -17.47 -40.25
CA ILE A 209 -28.52 -16.53 -41.35
C ILE A 209 -28.66 -17.29 -42.67
N SER A 210 -29.68 -16.92 -43.45
CA SER A 210 -29.93 -17.49 -44.78
C SER A 210 -28.74 -17.30 -45.72
N LYS A 211 -28.43 -18.33 -46.52
CA LYS A 211 -27.33 -18.26 -47.48
C LYS A 211 -27.59 -17.16 -48.52
N GLY A 212 -26.66 -16.23 -48.65
CA GLY A 212 -26.74 -15.12 -49.61
C GLY A 212 -27.37 -13.85 -49.05
N GLU A 213 -27.83 -13.84 -47.80
CA GLU A 213 -28.23 -12.60 -47.11
C GLU A 213 -27.03 -11.64 -47.05
N PRO A 214 -27.13 -10.39 -47.52
CA PRO A 214 -26.02 -9.44 -47.44
C PRO A 214 -25.87 -8.92 -46.01
N PRO A 215 -24.65 -8.87 -45.45
CA PRO A 215 -24.42 -8.23 -44.16
C PRO A 215 -24.59 -6.71 -44.26
N LEU A 216 -25.08 -6.10 -43.19
CA LEU A 216 -25.24 -4.65 -43.06
C LEU A 216 -23.93 -3.95 -42.68
N ALA A 217 -23.09 -4.59 -41.87
CA ALA A 217 -21.84 -4.02 -41.39
C ALA A 217 -20.89 -5.07 -40.79
N VAL A 218 -19.65 -4.66 -40.56
CA VAL A 218 -18.67 -5.39 -39.75
C VAL A 218 -18.67 -4.79 -38.34
N MET A 219 -18.82 -5.64 -37.33
CA MET A 219 -18.75 -5.31 -35.91
C MET A 219 -17.54 -5.98 -35.27
N HIS A 220 -16.87 -5.28 -34.36
CA HIS A 220 -15.86 -5.85 -33.47
C HIS A 220 -16.34 -5.77 -32.02
N PHE A 221 -16.23 -6.89 -31.29
CA PHE A 221 -16.46 -6.93 -29.85
C PHE A 221 -15.12 -6.89 -29.10
N ASN A 222 -14.86 -5.84 -28.33
CA ASN A 222 -13.67 -5.75 -27.48
C ASN A 222 -13.82 -6.65 -26.23
N LYS A 223 -13.74 -7.96 -26.44
CA LYS A 223 -13.94 -8.98 -25.42
C LYS A 223 -12.91 -8.91 -24.29
N ASP A 224 -11.66 -8.61 -24.65
CA ASP A 224 -10.58 -8.43 -23.67
C ASP A 224 -10.86 -7.20 -22.78
N GLY A 225 -11.27 -6.06 -23.39
CA GLY A 225 -11.68 -4.86 -22.66
C GLY A 225 -12.88 -5.08 -21.74
N TYR A 226 -13.90 -5.79 -22.21
CA TYR A 226 -15.08 -6.15 -21.40
C TYR A 226 -14.70 -7.03 -20.20
N SER A 227 -13.80 -8.00 -20.41
CA SER A 227 -13.32 -8.90 -19.35
C SER A 227 -12.53 -8.16 -18.28
N VAL A 228 -11.65 -7.23 -18.68
CA VAL A 228 -10.92 -6.34 -17.77
C VAL A 228 -11.90 -5.48 -16.96
N TYR A 229 -12.86 -4.85 -17.64
CA TYR A 229 -13.89 -4.05 -16.98
C TYR A 229 -14.70 -4.84 -15.95
N CYS A 230 -15.14 -6.06 -16.27
CA CYS A 230 -15.94 -6.87 -15.34
C CYS A 230 -15.16 -7.23 -14.07
N ARG A 231 -13.85 -7.50 -14.19
CA ARG A 231 -12.97 -7.74 -13.04
C ARG A 231 -12.84 -6.47 -12.18
N GLU A 232 -12.52 -5.34 -12.80
CA GLU A 232 -12.37 -4.06 -12.10
C GLU A 232 -13.67 -3.61 -11.43
N TYR A 233 -14.82 -3.79 -12.08
CA TYR A 233 -16.14 -3.50 -11.53
C TYR A 233 -16.42 -4.33 -10.28
N ARG A 234 -16.20 -5.65 -10.33
CA ARG A 234 -16.40 -6.55 -9.18
C ARG A 234 -15.50 -6.18 -8.02
N GLU A 235 -14.21 -6.00 -8.30
CA GLU A 235 -13.23 -5.58 -7.30
C GLU A 235 -13.62 -4.24 -6.68
N TYR A 236 -14.07 -3.27 -7.47
CA TYR A 236 -14.52 -1.96 -6.99
C TYR A 236 -15.67 -2.08 -5.99
N TRP A 237 -16.72 -2.82 -6.35
CA TRP A 237 -17.91 -2.93 -5.51
C TRP A 237 -17.70 -3.83 -4.29
N GLN A 238 -16.87 -4.87 -4.39
CA GLN A 238 -16.43 -5.62 -3.21
C GLN A 238 -15.67 -4.72 -2.22
N TRP A 239 -14.75 -3.90 -2.72
CA TRP A 239 -14.05 -2.91 -1.89
C TRP A 239 -15.00 -1.87 -1.30
N MET A 240 -16.04 -1.46 -2.03
CA MET A 240 -17.08 -0.56 -1.51
C MET A 240 -17.83 -1.16 -0.33
N ASP A 241 -18.13 -2.47 -0.37
CA ASP A 241 -18.86 -3.18 0.70
C ASP A 241 -17.97 -3.48 1.91
N GLU A 242 -16.66 -3.70 1.71
CA GLU A 242 -15.70 -4.10 2.76
C GLU A 242 -14.91 -2.92 3.38
N ARG A 243 -15.08 -1.69 2.88
CA ARG A 243 -14.24 -0.55 3.30
C ARG A 243 -14.54 -0.08 4.72
N ASN A 244 -13.51 0.50 5.35
CA ASN A 244 -13.67 1.30 6.56
C ASN A 244 -14.19 2.70 6.19
N ASP A 245 -15.48 2.95 6.47
CA ASP A 245 -16.20 4.17 6.07
C ASP A 245 -15.58 5.46 6.61
N LEU A 246 -14.96 5.44 7.79
CA LEU A 246 -14.28 6.60 8.40
C LEU A 246 -13.08 7.10 7.57
N ARG A 247 -12.33 6.21 6.94
CA ARG A 247 -11.21 6.58 6.03
C ARG A 247 -11.70 7.11 4.68
N TYR A 248 -12.86 6.67 4.23
CA TYR A 248 -13.47 7.11 2.98
C TYR A 248 -14.08 8.51 3.10
N GLU A 249 -14.81 8.76 4.19
CA GLU A 249 -15.38 10.08 4.49
C GLU A 249 -14.30 11.14 4.66
N GLN A 250 -13.19 10.83 5.33
CA GLN A 250 -12.05 11.76 5.46
C GLN A 250 -11.42 12.12 4.10
N ALA A 251 -11.32 11.16 3.18
CA ALA A 251 -10.76 11.42 1.85
C ALA A 251 -11.70 12.26 0.95
N LEU A 252 -13.02 12.10 1.09
CA LEU A 252 -14.02 12.92 0.38
C LEU A 252 -14.21 14.31 1.00
N ALA A 253 -14.19 14.42 2.33
CA ALA A 253 -14.45 15.65 3.08
C ALA A 253 -13.42 16.75 2.78
N HIS A 254 -12.20 16.38 2.41
CA HIS A 254 -11.14 17.34 2.14
C HIS A 254 -11.12 17.85 0.69
N GLY A 255 -11.91 17.30 -0.25
CA GLY A 255 -11.99 17.79 -1.64
C GLY A 255 -10.68 17.73 -2.45
N LYS A 256 -9.58 17.23 -1.87
CA LYS A 256 -8.25 17.16 -2.47
C LYS A 256 -7.96 15.76 -2.99
N GLN A 257 -7.36 15.66 -4.17
CA GLN A 257 -7.12 14.39 -4.88
C GLN A 257 -5.88 13.62 -4.36
N TYR A 258 -5.57 13.68 -3.05
CA TYR A 258 -4.43 12.98 -2.46
C TYR A 258 -4.71 12.47 -1.05
N ASP A 259 -3.99 11.42 -0.63
CA ASP A 259 -4.07 10.90 0.75
C ASP A 259 -3.19 11.73 1.70
N ALA A 260 -3.84 12.57 2.51
CA ALA A 260 -3.21 13.46 3.49
C ALA A 260 -2.48 12.73 4.63
N LYS A 261 -2.93 11.52 5.02
CA LYS A 261 -2.25 10.71 6.04
C LYS A 261 -0.89 10.25 5.53
N ASN A 262 -0.82 9.77 4.29
CA ASN A 262 0.44 9.37 3.68
C ASN A 262 1.38 10.58 3.50
N MET A 263 0.86 11.75 3.13
CA MET A 263 1.68 12.97 3.06
C MET A 263 2.24 13.38 4.43
N MET A 264 1.44 13.31 5.50
CA MET A 264 1.94 13.53 6.85
C MET A 264 3.05 12.54 7.23
N HIS A 265 2.90 11.25 6.87
CA HIS A 265 3.96 10.27 7.06
C HIS A 265 5.24 10.59 6.25
N THR A 266 5.11 11.11 5.03
CA THR A 266 6.25 11.60 4.23
C THR A 266 7.03 12.68 4.98
N PHE A 267 6.36 13.73 5.45
CA PHE A 267 7.04 14.82 6.17
C PHE A 267 7.67 14.36 7.47
N ARG A 268 6.98 13.49 8.23
CA ARG A 268 7.54 12.89 9.45
C ARG A 268 8.88 12.21 9.17
N LEU A 269 8.93 11.35 8.15
CA LEU A 269 10.15 10.63 7.76
C LEU A 269 11.27 11.56 7.28
N LEU A 270 10.93 12.58 6.49
CA LEU A 270 11.92 13.55 6.02
C LEU A 270 12.46 14.42 7.17
N ASN A 271 11.61 14.81 8.12
CA ASN A 271 12.04 15.55 9.32
C ASN A 271 12.97 14.70 10.18
N MET A 272 12.64 13.42 10.40
CA MET A 272 13.51 12.46 11.08
C MET A 272 14.86 12.27 10.38
N ALA A 273 14.87 12.14 9.04
CA ALA A 273 16.10 12.01 8.28
C ALA A 273 17.03 13.22 8.49
N LEU A 274 16.48 14.43 8.50
CA LEU A 274 17.22 15.66 8.76
C LEU A 274 17.76 15.70 10.21
N GLU A 275 16.93 15.30 11.19
CA GLU A 275 17.33 15.21 12.60
C GLU A 275 18.49 14.22 12.79
N ILE A 276 18.41 13.04 12.16
CA ILE A 276 19.49 12.06 12.19
C ILE A 276 20.77 12.65 11.60
N ALA A 277 20.69 13.29 10.42
CA ALA A 277 21.86 13.83 9.74
C ALA A 277 22.57 14.93 10.55
N THR A 278 21.79 15.78 11.23
CA THR A 278 22.28 17.00 11.90
C THR A 278 22.58 16.81 13.38
N ARG A 279 21.84 15.95 14.07
CA ARG A 279 21.93 15.74 15.53
C ARG A 279 22.43 14.35 15.89
N GLY A 280 22.35 13.37 14.99
CA GLY A 280 22.65 11.97 15.31
C GLY A 280 21.62 11.34 16.24
N GLU A 281 20.35 11.78 16.16
CA GLU A 281 19.28 11.34 17.06
C GLU A 281 18.02 10.94 16.25
N VAL A 282 17.30 9.93 16.75
CA VAL A 282 15.99 9.53 16.23
C VAL A 282 14.91 10.06 17.17
N ILE A 283 14.23 11.14 16.77
CA ILE A 283 13.20 11.78 17.59
C ILE A 283 11.83 11.16 17.28
N VAL A 284 11.38 10.24 18.13
CA VAL A 284 10.11 9.52 17.95
C VAL A 284 8.93 10.43 18.29
N ARG A 285 8.88 10.99 19.51
CA ARG A 285 7.85 11.98 19.87
C ARG A 285 8.03 13.26 19.06
N ARG A 286 7.10 13.54 18.14
CA ARG A 286 7.26 14.58 17.13
C ARG A 286 7.14 15.98 17.72
N PRO A 287 8.18 16.83 17.62
CA PRO A 287 8.11 18.22 18.06
C PRO A 287 7.30 19.10 17.09
N ASP A 288 7.19 18.67 15.84
CA ASP A 288 6.50 19.32 14.72
C ASP A 288 5.04 18.88 14.57
N ARG A 289 4.39 18.45 15.67
CA ARG A 289 3.03 17.93 15.72
C ARG A 289 2.02 18.79 14.97
N ASP A 290 2.01 20.09 15.23
CA ASP A 290 1.01 21.00 14.66
C ASP A 290 1.11 21.06 13.14
N PHE A 291 2.33 21.14 12.61
CA PHE A 291 2.56 21.08 11.16
C PHE A 291 2.08 19.75 10.57
N LEU A 292 2.47 18.63 11.18
CA LEU A 292 2.08 17.29 10.70
C LEU A 292 0.55 17.11 10.71
N LEU A 293 -0.14 17.62 11.72
CA LEU A 293 -1.60 17.54 11.79
C LEU A 293 -2.30 18.47 10.78
N ARG A 294 -1.75 19.65 10.48
CA ARG A 294 -2.24 20.52 9.40
C ARG A 294 -2.10 19.85 8.02
N VAL A 295 -1.01 19.12 7.81
CA VAL A 295 -0.86 18.27 6.61
C VAL A 295 -1.93 17.17 6.61
N ARG A 296 -2.12 16.47 7.73
CA ARG A 296 -3.11 15.39 7.85
C ARG A 296 -4.55 15.88 7.63
N SER A 297 -4.89 17.09 8.06
CA SER A 297 -6.21 17.71 7.86
C SER A 297 -6.42 18.27 6.46
N GLY A 298 -5.44 18.09 5.55
CA GLY A 298 -5.55 18.54 4.17
C GLY A 298 -5.51 20.06 4.00
N GLU A 299 -4.87 20.80 4.91
CA GLU A 299 -4.82 22.27 4.81
C GLU A 299 -4.06 22.77 3.56
N PHE A 300 -3.09 21.99 3.08
CA PHE A 300 -2.19 22.37 1.98
C PHE A 300 -2.64 21.80 0.63
N GLU A 301 -2.33 22.49 -0.46
CA GLU A 301 -2.47 21.93 -1.81
C GLU A 301 -1.35 20.93 -2.11
N TYR A 302 -1.61 19.98 -3.01
CA TYR A 302 -0.67 18.91 -3.32
C TYR A 302 0.65 19.45 -3.89
N GLU A 303 0.55 20.40 -4.81
CA GLU A 303 1.69 21.06 -5.46
C GLU A 303 2.56 21.78 -4.44
N ALA A 304 1.95 22.46 -3.46
CA ALA A 304 2.68 23.11 -2.38
C ALA A 304 3.44 22.10 -1.49
N LEU A 305 2.79 20.99 -1.13
CA LEU A 305 3.45 19.92 -0.38
C LEU A 305 4.61 19.31 -1.16
N MET A 306 4.49 19.14 -2.48
CA MET A 306 5.58 18.61 -3.31
C MET A 306 6.77 19.56 -3.40
N ALA A 307 6.55 20.87 -3.50
CA ALA A 307 7.62 21.86 -3.45
C ALA A 307 8.38 21.80 -2.11
N MET A 308 7.65 21.68 -0.99
CA MET A 308 8.27 21.52 0.34
C MET A 308 9.05 20.20 0.48
N VAL A 309 8.57 19.11 -0.13
CA VAL A 309 9.29 17.82 -0.16
C VAL A 309 10.61 17.94 -0.92
N GLU A 310 10.61 18.61 -2.07
CA GLU A 310 11.81 18.81 -2.90
C GLU A 310 12.85 19.63 -2.14
N GLU A 311 12.46 20.79 -1.60
CA GLU A 311 13.34 21.64 -0.79
C GLU A 311 13.94 20.86 0.41
N LYS A 312 13.09 20.12 1.12
CA LYS A 312 13.54 19.32 2.28
C LYS A 312 14.47 18.19 1.88
N THR A 313 14.26 17.56 0.72
CA THR A 313 15.15 16.51 0.22
C THR A 313 16.54 17.07 -0.05
N GLU A 314 16.64 18.25 -0.69
CA GLU A 314 17.94 18.90 -0.90
C GLU A 314 18.65 19.25 0.42
N GLN A 315 17.90 19.72 1.42
CA GLN A 315 18.45 20.01 2.75
C GLN A 315 19.00 18.74 3.41
N ILE A 316 18.27 17.63 3.32
CA ILE A 316 18.69 16.32 3.84
C ILE A 316 19.96 15.83 3.14
N ASP A 317 20.02 15.92 1.82
CA ASP A 317 21.19 15.50 1.03
C ASP A 317 22.45 16.27 1.47
N ARG A 318 22.35 17.60 1.61
CA ARG A 318 23.45 18.45 2.09
C ARG A 318 23.84 18.11 3.54
N ALA A 319 22.86 17.85 4.40
CA ALA A 319 23.11 17.49 5.80
C ALA A 319 23.85 16.14 5.92
N PHE A 320 23.44 15.11 5.19
CA PHE A 320 24.12 13.81 5.20
C PHE A 320 25.52 13.87 4.57
N ALA A 321 25.74 14.71 3.56
CA ALA A 321 27.06 14.95 3.00
C ALA A 321 28.03 15.50 4.06
N ALA A 322 27.57 16.46 4.88
CA ALA A 322 28.35 17.06 5.96
C ALA A 322 28.36 16.27 7.28
N SER A 323 27.51 15.24 7.41
CA SER A 323 27.30 14.51 8.67
C SER A 323 28.52 13.68 9.07
N PRO A 324 28.87 13.62 10.38
CA PRO A 324 29.95 12.79 10.91
C PRO A 324 29.56 11.31 11.06
N LEU A 325 28.31 10.93 10.73
CA LEU A 325 27.85 9.56 10.82
C LEU A 325 28.72 8.60 9.99
N GLN A 326 28.92 7.40 10.53
CA GLN A 326 29.58 6.30 9.82
C GLN A 326 28.83 5.95 8.52
N ALA A 327 29.53 5.36 7.55
CA ALA A 327 28.91 4.99 6.28
C ALA A 327 27.80 3.94 6.47
N ALA A 328 28.09 2.88 7.23
CA ALA A 328 27.19 1.80 7.58
C ALA A 328 27.44 1.36 9.04
N PRO A 329 26.48 0.73 9.72
CA PRO A 329 26.69 0.13 11.03
C PRO A 329 27.74 -0.97 11.00
N ASP A 330 28.49 -1.14 12.09
CA ASP A 330 29.46 -2.23 12.24
C ASP A 330 28.75 -3.56 12.51
N GLU A 331 28.65 -4.41 11.48
CA GLU A 331 28.01 -5.72 11.57
C GLU A 331 28.71 -6.67 12.55
N GLN A 332 30.05 -6.59 12.70
CA GLN A 332 30.78 -7.44 13.64
C GLN A 332 30.49 -7.03 15.08
N HIS A 333 30.42 -5.72 15.33
CA HIS A 333 30.00 -5.18 16.62
C HIS A 333 28.55 -5.58 16.95
N ALA A 334 27.63 -5.43 16.00
CA ALA A 334 26.24 -5.84 16.15
C ALA A 334 26.10 -7.34 16.43
N GLU A 335 26.88 -8.19 15.74
CA GLU A 335 26.91 -9.63 16.00
C GLU A 335 27.43 -9.95 17.41
N LYS A 336 28.45 -9.23 17.87
CA LYS A 336 28.98 -9.39 19.24
C LYS A 336 27.92 -9.05 20.29
N ILE A 337 27.18 -7.94 20.11
CA ILE A 337 26.05 -7.57 20.98
C ILE A 337 24.99 -8.68 20.98
N LEU A 338 24.59 -9.17 19.81
CA LEU A 338 23.59 -10.23 19.68
C LEU A 338 24.03 -11.53 20.38
N ARG A 339 25.30 -11.93 20.21
CA ARG A 339 25.88 -13.10 20.90
C ARG A 339 25.86 -12.90 22.42
N GLN A 340 26.23 -11.72 22.90
CA GLN A 340 26.18 -11.40 24.34
C GLN A 340 24.76 -11.49 24.89
N ILE A 341 23.77 -10.88 24.21
CA ILE A 341 22.36 -10.96 24.61
C ILE A 341 21.92 -12.41 24.74
N ARG A 342 22.21 -13.24 23.72
CA ARG A 342 21.81 -14.66 23.71
C ARG A 342 22.48 -15.46 24.82
N THR A 343 23.80 -15.33 24.98
CA THR A 343 24.54 -16.05 26.02
C THR A 343 24.00 -15.68 27.40
N THR A 344 23.90 -14.39 27.73
CA THR A 344 23.39 -13.95 29.03
C THR A 344 21.91 -14.30 29.25
N PHE A 345 21.09 -14.26 28.21
CA PHE A 345 19.68 -14.65 28.32
C PHE A 345 19.50 -16.15 28.61
N TYR A 346 20.31 -17.01 27.99
CA TYR A 346 20.22 -18.47 28.17
C TYR A 346 21.03 -19.02 29.34
N GLU A 347 22.03 -18.31 29.85
CA GLU A 347 22.77 -18.74 31.04
C GLU A 347 21.88 -18.80 32.28
N ASN A 348 20.84 -17.98 32.32
CA ASN A 348 19.94 -17.84 33.47
C ASN A 348 18.69 -18.72 33.37
N ARG A 349 18.60 -19.66 32.40
CA ARG A 349 17.34 -20.36 32.06
C ARG A 349 17.49 -21.79 31.53
#